data_AF-A0A261BNF8-F1
#
_entry.id   AF-A0A261BNF8-F1
#
_cell.length_a   1.000
_cell.length_b   1.000
_cell.length_c   1.000
_cell.angle_alpha   90.00
_cell.angle_beta   90.00
_cell.angle_gamma   90.00
#
_symmetry.space_group_name_H-M   'P 1'
#
loop_
_entity.id
_entity.type
_entity.pdbx_description
1 polymer ?
#
loop_
_entity_poly.entity_id
_entity_poly.type
_entity_poly.pdbx_seq_one_letter_code
_entity_poly.pdbx_strand_id
1 'polypeptide(L)'
;AGKIMCCEESMEYKCSATNIRCSGKMNCRICPGSSCMCSEDDNVEERFEPLRECADCGGLWHESCSMRLPTSIFICHKCIIEYSIFKIEIKHAYPLSKFMSEKLNKLCGKPVTRNTGIAVVNFTSRRTVDLVVDRPNHLKEEFRNKYGNFTNYTQRMIYVIQRKLRANCAFFDDMSQI
;
A
#
# COMPACT_ATOMS: atom_id res chain seq x y z
N ALA A 1 15.12 -15.85 24.64
CA ALA A 1 14.56 -15.33 23.39
C ALA A 1 15.52 -15.69 22.25
N GLY A 2 15.01 -16.16 21.11
CA GLY A 2 15.84 -16.48 19.94
C GLY A 2 16.50 -15.22 19.35
N LYS A 3 17.66 -15.36 18.72
CA LYS A 3 18.37 -14.24 18.10
C LYS A 3 17.67 -13.85 16.80
N ILE A 4 17.37 -12.56 16.61
CA ILE A 4 16.87 -12.03 15.33
C ILE A 4 18.02 -12.01 14.33
N MET A 5 17.82 -12.63 13.16
CA MET A 5 18.89 -12.95 12.20
C MET A 5 18.86 -12.09 10.93
N CYS A 6 17.82 -11.27 10.75
CA CYS A 6 17.55 -10.53 9.52
C CYS A 6 18.18 -9.14 9.46
N CYS A 7 18.40 -8.51 10.61
CA CYS A 7 18.93 -7.15 10.73
C CYS A 7 20.14 -7.15 11.67
N GLU A 8 21.12 -6.29 11.40
CA GLU A 8 22.41 -6.26 12.10
C GLU A 8 22.25 -6.00 13.61
N GLU A 9 21.23 -5.24 13.99
CA GLU A 9 21.01 -4.80 15.36
C GLU A 9 20.26 -5.84 16.21
N SER A 10 19.76 -6.93 15.61
CA SER A 10 18.96 -7.95 16.30
C SER A 10 17.81 -7.36 17.16
N MET A 11 17.28 -6.20 16.78
CA MET A 11 16.28 -5.45 17.55
C MET A 11 14.87 -5.81 17.11
N GLU A 12 13.91 -5.70 18.03
CA GLU A 12 12.48 -5.75 17.69
C GLU A 12 12.05 -4.37 17.19
N TYR A 13 11.42 -4.31 16.02
CA TYR A 13 10.90 -3.05 15.48
C TYR A 13 9.53 -2.72 16.04
N LYS A 14 9.34 -1.50 16.56
CA LYS A 14 8.01 -0.99 16.93
C LYS A 14 7.32 -0.40 15.70
N CYS A 15 6.05 -0.73 15.52
CA CYS A 15 5.21 -0.07 14.54
C CYS A 15 4.94 1.38 14.97
N SER A 16 4.92 2.29 14.00
CA SER A 16 4.56 3.69 14.27
C SER A 16 3.13 3.80 14.77
N ALA A 17 2.92 4.58 15.83
CA ALA A 17 1.58 4.83 16.36
C ALA A 17 0.69 5.57 15.36
N THR A 18 -0.57 5.18 15.34
CA THR A 18 -1.57 5.79 14.47
C THR A 18 -2.09 7.12 15.03
N ASN A 19 -2.50 8.02 14.13
CA ASN A 19 -3.20 9.25 14.52
C ASN A 19 -4.64 8.89 14.93
N ILE A 20 -5.03 9.19 16.17
CA ILE A 20 -6.40 8.96 16.65
C ILE A 20 -7.30 10.12 16.21
N ARG A 21 -8.50 9.82 15.72
CA ARG A 21 -9.54 10.84 15.45
C ARG A 21 -10.23 11.22 16.76
N CYS A 22 -10.26 12.51 17.06
CA CYS A 22 -11.02 13.04 18.20
C CYS A 22 -12.53 13.04 17.89
N SER A 23 -13.35 12.60 18.84
CA SER A 23 -14.82 12.54 18.71
C SER A 23 -15.48 13.92 18.60
N GLY A 24 -14.81 14.98 19.05
CA GLY A 24 -15.41 16.33 19.15
C GLY A 24 -15.35 17.19 17.88
N LYS A 25 -14.45 16.89 16.92
CA LYS A 25 -14.30 17.70 15.68
C LYS A 25 -13.79 16.86 14.51
N MET A 26 -14.42 17.01 13.34
CA MET A 26 -14.18 16.21 12.12
C MET A 26 -12.72 16.19 11.61
N ASN A 27 -11.91 17.20 11.95
CA ASN A 27 -10.49 17.31 11.56
C ASN A 27 -9.52 17.33 12.75
N CYS A 28 -10.01 17.11 13.97
CA CYS A 28 -9.13 17.09 15.14
C CYS A 28 -8.47 15.71 15.25
N ARG A 29 -7.13 15.71 15.33
CA ARG A 29 -6.31 14.52 15.45
C ARG A 29 -5.48 14.62 16.73
N ILE A 30 -5.32 13.49 17.40
CA ILE A 30 -4.43 13.35 18.54
C ILE A 30 -3.15 12.72 18.01
N CYS A 31 -2.04 13.44 18.17
CA CYS A 31 -0.74 12.99 17.70
C CYS A 31 -0.25 11.79 18.52
N PRO A 32 0.62 10.95 17.96
CA PRO A 32 1.41 9.98 18.73
C PRO A 32 2.07 10.61 19.95
N GLY A 33 2.02 9.92 21.09
CA GLY A 33 2.59 10.38 22.37
C GLY A 33 1.81 11.50 23.08
N SER A 34 0.63 11.89 22.57
CA SER A 34 -0.24 12.86 23.25
C SER A 34 -1.26 12.12 24.12
N SER A 35 -1.54 12.67 25.30
CA SER A 35 -2.61 12.22 26.19
C SER A 35 -3.96 12.31 25.48
N CYS A 36 -4.78 11.25 25.55
CA CYS A 36 -6.14 11.27 25.03
C CYS A 36 -7.15 10.96 26.14
N MET A 37 -8.40 11.45 26.03
CA MET A 37 -9.43 11.20 27.05
C MET A 37 -10.11 9.83 26.91
N CYS A 38 -9.89 9.12 25.79
CA CYS A 38 -10.51 7.84 25.49
C CYS A 38 -9.75 6.62 26.03
N SER A 39 -8.53 6.82 26.55
CA SER A 39 -7.77 5.85 27.34
C SER A 39 -7.07 6.60 28.47
N GLU A 40 -6.86 5.97 29.63
CA GLU A 40 -6.10 6.58 30.73
C GLU A 40 -4.60 6.75 30.39
N ASP A 41 -4.18 6.19 29.24
CA ASP A 41 -2.81 6.22 28.72
C ASP A 41 -2.63 7.16 27.51
N ASP A 42 -1.40 7.62 27.32
CA ASP A 42 -0.93 8.35 26.14
C ASP A 42 -1.14 7.53 24.85
N ASN A 43 -1.31 8.20 23.70
CA ASN A 43 -1.41 7.55 22.39
C ASN A 43 -0.05 6.94 21.96
N VAL A 44 0.35 5.86 22.61
CA VAL A 44 1.58 5.11 22.36
C VAL A 44 1.17 3.74 21.85
N GLU A 45 1.48 3.42 20.59
CA GLU A 45 1.22 2.09 20.05
C GLU A 45 2.38 1.17 20.41
N GLU A 46 2.11 0.13 21.19
CA GLU A 46 3.10 -0.88 21.63
C GLU A 46 3.17 -2.10 20.72
N ARG A 47 2.63 -2.01 19.49
CA ARG A 47 2.70 -3.12 18.55
C ARG A 47 4.09 -3.26 17.99
N PHE A 48 4.67 -4.43 18.21
CA PHE A 48 5.94 -4.83 17.60
C PHE A 48 5.68 -5.50 16.26
N GLU A 49 6.64 -5.37 15.35
CA GLU A 49 6.62 -6.06 14.08
C GLU A 49 6.62 -7.57 14.32
N PRO A 50 5.71 -8.33 13.67
CA PRO A 50 5.68 -9.77 13.80
C PRO A 50 7.00 -10.44 13.41
N LEU A 51 7.37 -11.48 14.16
CA LEU A 51 8.52 -12.34 13.85
C LEU A 51 8.05 -13.66 13.25
N ARG A 52 8.84 -14.18 12.32
CA ARG A 52 8.72 -15.52 11.73
C ARG A 52 9.97 -16.33 12.03
N GLU A 53 9.77 -17.58 12.43
CA GLU A 53 10.85 -18.52 12.69
C GLU A 53 11.15 -19.36 11.44
N CYS A 54 12.43 -19.45 11.08
CA CYS A 54 12.89 -20.29 9.99
C CYS A 54 12.78 -21.77 10.37
N ALA A 55 12.06 -22.56 9.58
CA ALA A 55 11.87 -23.98 9.86
C ALA A 55 13.17 -24.82 9.83
N ASP A 56 14.18 -24.39 9.07
CA ASP A 56 15.44 -25.14 8.92
C ASP A 56 16.45 -24.81 10.02
N CYS A 57 16.58 -23.54 10.40
CA CYS A 57 17.64 -23.09 11.32
C CYS A 57 17.13 -22.49 12.64
N GLY A 58 15.82 -22.39 12.83
CA GLY A 58 15.20 -21.78 14.02
C GLY A 58 15.44 -20.27 14.18
N GLY A 59 16.08 -19.63 13.19
CA GLY A 59 16.38 -18.20 13.25
C GLY A 59 15.11 -17.34 13.17
N LEU A 60 15.02 -16.30 14.00
CA LEU A 60 13.91 -15.35 13.98
C LEU A 60 14.15 -14.24 12.96
N TRP A 61 13.11 -13.89 12.21
CA TRP A 61 13.12 -12.88 11.15
C TRP A 61 11.90 -11.99 11.26
N HIS A 62 12.07 -10.68 11.10
CA HIS A 62 10.94 -9.78 10.90
C HIS A 62 10.11 -10.21 9.68
N GLU A 63 8.79 -10.15 9.79
CA GLU A 63 7.90 -10.56 8.71
C GLU A 63 8.15 -9.75 7.43
N SER A 64 8.37 -8.43 7.52
CA SER A 64 8.74 -7.61 6.36
C SER A 64 10.09 -8.01 5.75
N CYS A 65 11.06 -8.41 6.58
CA CYS A 65 12.38 -8.86 6.15
C CYS A 65 12.35 -10.27 5.56
N SER A 66 11.33 -11.08 5.89
CA SER A 66 11.17 -12.44 5.37
C SER A 66 10.82 -12.45 3.88
N MET A 67 10.23 -11.35 3.37
CA MET A 67 9.76 -11.17 2.00
C MET A 67 8.88 -12.32 1.47
N ARG A 68 8.25 -13.11 2.36
CA ARG A 68 7.36 -14.22 2.01
C ARG A 68 5.91 -13.83 2.23
N LEU A 69 5.04 -14.35 1.35
CA LEU A 69 3.61 -14.28 1.55
C LEU A 69 3.20 -15.17 2.75
N PRO A 70 2.11 -14.83 3.48
CA PRO A 70 1.81 -15.44 4.77
C PRO A 70 1.54 -16.94 4.79
N THR A 71 1.40 -17.58 3.63
CA THR A 71 0.76 -18.88 3.43
C THR A 71 1.71 -20.08 3.36
N SER A 72 2.99 -19.94 3.72
CA SER A 72 3.97 -21.04 3.66
C SER A 72 4.86 -21.14 4.90
N ILE A 73 5.33 -22.36 5.18
CA ILE A 73 6.44 -22.63 6.10
C ILE A 73 7.61 -21.73 5.72
N PHE A 74 8.03 -20.85 6.64
CA PHE A 74 9.09 -19.90 6.35
C PHE A 74 10.45 -20.61 6.41
N ILE A 75 11.21 -20.52 5.32
CA ILE A 75 12.63 -20.88 5.26
C ILE A 75 13.38 -19.60 4.88
N CYS A 76 14.37 -19.22 5.67
CA CYS A 76 15.10 -17.98 5.47
C CYS A 76 16.01 -18.04 4.24
N HIS A 77 16.34 -16.88 3.66
CA HIS A 77 17.16 -16.80 2.45
C HIS A 77 18.58 -17.36 2.60
N LYS A 78 19.09 -17.55 3.84
CA LYS A 78 20.37 -18.21 4.12
C LYS A 78 20.29 -19.74 4.03
N CYS A 79 19.10 -20.31 4.25
CA CYS A 79 18.86 -21.76 4.22
C CYS A 79 18.35 -22.24 2.84
N ILE A 80 17.76 -21.34 2.04
CA ILE A 80 17.33 -21.66 0.67
C ILE A 80 18.54 -21.72 -0.26
N ILE A 81 18.78 -22.88 -0.85
CA ILE A 81 19.92 -23.15 -1.76
C ILE A 81 19.68 -22.55 -3.17
N GLU A 82 18.43 -22.50 -3.64
CA GLU A 82 18.05 -21.91 -4.93
C GLU A 82 17.04 -20.78 -4.74
N TYR A 83 17.54 -19.58 -4.49
CA TYR A 83 16.68 -18.43 -4.20
C TYR A 83 16.15 -17.80 -5.50
N SER A 84 14.91 -18.15 -5.88
CA SER A 84 14.10 -17.28 -6.74
C SER A 84 13.21 -16.42 -5.85
N ILE A 85 13.40 -15.10 -5.90
CA ILE A 85 12.51 -14.18 -5.21
C ILE A 85 11.14 -14.33 -5.86
N PHE A 86 10.15 -14.77 -5.08
CA PHE A 86 8.75 -14.76 -5.50
C PHE A 86 8.31 -13.31 -5.72
N LYS A 87 8.48 -12.82 -6.95
CA LYS A 87 7.94 -11.52 -7.35
C LYS A 87 6.54 -11.73 -7.86
N ILE A 88 5.62 -10.93 -7.33
CA ILE A 88 4.30 -10.78 -7.93
C ILE A 88 4.53 -10.31 -9.37
N GLU A 89 4.04 -11.10 -10.32
CA GLU A 89 4.08 -10.74 -11.73
C GLU A 89 3.14 -9.55 -11.95
N ILE A 90 3.71 -8.41 -12.32
CA ILE A 90 2.95 -7.21 -12.62
C ILE A 90 2.39 -7.35 -14.04
N LYS A 91 1.14 -7.81 -14.15
CA LYS A 91 0.44 -7.94 -15.43
C LYS A 91 -0.10 -6.59 -15.89
N HIS A 92 0.26 -6.17 -17.10
CA HIS A 92 -0.30 -4.98 -17.73
C HIS A 92 -1.61 -5.33 -18.44
N ALA A 93 -2.74 -5.18 -17.75
CA ALA A 93 -4.06 -5.45 -18.35
C ALA A 93 -4.51 -4.39 -19.38
N TYR A 94 -3.90 -3.20 -19.37
CA TYR A 94 -4.36 -2.05 -20.17
C TYR A 94 -3.26 -1.47 -21.07
N PRO A 95 -3.55 -1.10 -22.34
CA PRO A 95 -2.59 -0.47 -23.25
C PRO A 95 -1.93 0.78 -22.68
N LEU A 96 -2.68 1.59 -21.93
CA LEU A 96 -2.17 2.80 -21.27
C LEU A 96 -1.07 2.48 -20.25
N SER A 97 -1.22 1.37 -19.49
CA SER A 97 -0.19 0.88 -18.56
C SER A 97 1.13 0.63 -19.26
N LYS A 98 1.07 -0.03 -20.43
CA LYS A 98 2.25 -0.33 -21.25
C LYS A 98 2.90 0.95 -21.77
N PHE A 99 2.10 1.84 -22.36
CA PHE A 99 2.57 3.14 -22.86
C PHE A 99 3.28 3.97 -21.78
N MET A 100 2.66 4.12 -20.60
CA MET A 100 3.25 4.89 -19.49
C MET A 100 4.54 4.22 -18.96
N SER A 101 4.56 2.88 -18.87
CA SER A 101 5.76 2.15 -18.47
C SER A 101 6.91 2.39 -19.45
N GLU A 102 6.66 2.28 -20.76
CA GLU A 102 7.67 2.49 -21.80
C GLU A 102 8.19 3.93 -21.79
N LYS A 103 7.30 4.93 -21.67
CA LYS A 103 7.68 6.34 -21.57
C LYS A 103 8.55 6.64 -20.36
N LEU A 104 8.17 6.16 -19.18
CA LEU A 104 8.94 6.38 -17.95
C LEU A 104 10.30 5.68 -18.00
N ASN A 105 10.35 4.44 -18.48
CA ASN A 105 11.62 3.74 -18.64
C ASN A 105 12.55 4.44 -19.63
N LYS A 106 12.01 4.93 -20.76
CA LYS A 106 12.76 5.72 -21.74
C LYS A 106 13.31 6.99 -21.12
N LEU A 107 12.52 7.71 -20.32
CA LEU A 107 12.94 8.91 -19.61
C LEU A 107 14.08 8.62 -18.62
N CYS A 108 14.03 7.49 -17.92
CA CYS A 108 15.05 7.11 -16.95
C CYS A 108 16.34 6.55 -17.57
N GLY A 109 16.35 6.23 -18.87
CA GLY A 109 17.55 5.79 -19.60
C GLY A 109 18.19 4.49 -19.10
N LYS A 110 17.47 3.67 -18.30
CA LYS A 110 18.00 2.43 -17.72
C LYS A 110 17.55 1.20 -18.51
N PRO A 111 18.40 0.17 -18.65
CA PRO A 111 18.01 -1.08 -19.27
C PRO A 111 16.87 -1.75 -18.48
N VAL A 112 15.76 -1.96 -19.18
CA VAL A 112 14.57 -2.62 -18.63
C VAL A 112 14.77 -4.13 -18.76
N THR A 113 14.62 -4.84 -17.66
CA THR A 113 14.61 -6.31 -17.64
C THR A 113 13.34 -6.79 -16.93
N ARG A 114 13.16 -8.10 -16.84
CA ARG A 114 12.13 -8.67 -15.95
C ARG A 114 12.28 -8.17 -14.49
N ASN A 115 13.51 -7.89 -14.05
CA ASN A 115 13.84 -7.58 -12.66
C ASN A 115 14.18 -6.11 -12.39
N THR A 116 14.22 -5.27 -13.44
CA THR A 116 14.64 -3.87 -13.35
C THR A 116 13.75 -2.97 -14.20
N GLY A 117 13.60 -1.72 -13.77
CA GLY A 117 12.84 -0.70 -14.49
C GLY A 117 11.57 -0.29 -13.76
N ILE A 118 10.71 0.42 -14.48
CA ILE A 118 9.44 0.97 -13.98
C ILE A 118 8.30 0.20 -14.63
N ALA A 119 7.32 -0.18 -13.81
CA ALA A 119 6.07 -0.76 -14.27
C ALA A 119 4.91 0.12 -13.78
N VAL A 120 4.01 0.45 -14.70
CA VAL A 120 2.77 1.15 -14.40
C VAL A 120 1.62 0.17 -14.50
N VAL A 121 0.74 0.14 -13.50
CA VAL A 121 -0.51 -0.61 -13.54
C VAL A 121 -1.69 0.34 -13.38
N ASN A 122 -2.75 0.06 -14.13
CA ASN A 122 -3.99 0.81 -14.10
C ASN A 122 -5.12 -0.14 -13.71
N PHE A 123 -5.96 0.31 -12.78
CA PHE A 123 -7.20 -0.33 -12.42
C PHE A 123 -8.33 0.65 -12.72
N THR A 124 -9.41 0.18 -13.33
CA THR A 124 -10.60 1.00 -13.54
C THR A 124 -11.79 0.37 -12.84
N SER A 125 -12.59 1.21 -12.20
CA SER A 125 -13.85 0.81 -11.58
C SER A 125 -14.93 1.79 -11.99
N ARG A 126 -16.11 1.27 -12.35
CA ARG A 126 -17.29 2.11 -12.58
C ARG A 126 -17.87 2.52 -11.25
N ARG A 127 -18.18 3.80 -11.11
CA ARG A 127 -18.82 4.38 -9.94
C ARG A 127 -20.04 5.16 -10.37
N THR A 128 -21.01 5.21 -9.47
CA THR A 128 -22.23 5.99 -9.61
C THR A 128 -22.30 6.91 -8.40
N VAL A 129 -22.52 8.19 -8.64
CA VAL A 129 -22.69 9.20 -7.60
C VAL A 129 -24.05 9.85 -7.71
N ASP A 130 -24.69 10.08 -6.56
CA ASP A 130 -25.88 10.89 -6.47
C ASP A 130 -25.50 12.37 -6.64
N LEU A 131 -26.00 13.01 -7.69
CA LEU A 131 -25.69 14.40 -8.03
C LEU A 131 -26.35 15.41 -7.10
N VAL A 132 -27.29 14.95 -6.27
CA VAL A 132 -28.30 15.75 -5.58
C VAL A 132 -28.11 15.66 -4.06
N VAL A 133 -27.46 14.61 -3.54
CA VAL A 133 -27.20 14.40 -2.10
C VAL A 133 -26.59 15.64 -1.43
N ASP A 134 -25.55 16.21 -2.03
CA ASP A 134 -24.81 17.35 -1.46
C ASP A 134 -25.37 18.72 -1.87
N ARG A 135 -26.51 18.77 -2.58
CA ARG A 135 -27.12 20.04 -3.02
C ARG A 135 -28.00 20.64 -1.91
N PRO A 136 -28.08 21.99 -1.81
CA PRO A 136 -29.05 22.64 -0.92
C PRO A 136 -30.47 22.16 -1.21
N ASN A 137 -31.27 21.90 -0.16
CA ASN A 137 -32.59 21.28 -0.30
C ASN A 137 -33.52 22.00 -1.30
N HIS A 138 -33.49 23.32 -1.33
CA HIS A 138 -34.32 24.13 -2.24
C HIS A 138 -33.91 24.04 -3.71
N LEU A 139 -32.69 23.56 -4.02
CA LEU A 139 -32.21 23.37 -5.40
C LEU A 139 -32.29 21.92 -5.87
N LYS A 140 -32.62 20.97 -4.97
CA LYS A 140 -32.59 19.53 -5.30
C LYS A 140 -33.53 19.17 -6.45
N GLU A 141 -34.74 19.71 -6.44
CA GLU A 141 -35.75 19.44 -7.49
C GLU A 141 -35.33 20.03 -8.84
N GLU A 142 -34.87 21.28 -8.86
CA GLU A 142 -34.38 21.93 -10.07
C GLU A 142 -33.15 21.21 -10.65
N PHE A 143 -32.22 20.77 -9.79
CA PHE A 143 -31.06 19.97 -10.20
C PHE A 143 -31.46 18.62 -10.79
N ARG A 144 -32.41 17.92 -10.18
CA ARG A 144 -32.92 16.64 -10.70
C ARG A 144 -33.53 16.80 -12.08
N ASN A 145 -34.34 17.83 -12.25
CA ASN A 145 -35.00 18.10 -13.52
C ASN A 145 -33.99 18.43 -14.63
N LYS A 146 -32.89 19.11 -14.29
CA LYS A 146 -31.88 19.54 -15.28
C LYS A 146 -30.79 18.52 -15.57
N TYR A 147 -30.35 17.77 -14.56
CA TYR A 147 -29.15 16.92 -14.63
C TYR A 147 -29.42 15.44 -14.29
N GLY A 148 -30.63 15.09 -13.88
CA GLY A 148 -30.98 13.75 -13.41
C GLY A 148 -30.56 13.46 -11.97
N ASN A 149 -30.73 12.21 -11.54
CA ASN A 149 -30.44 11.78 -10.17
C ASN A 149 -29.00 11.33 -9.97
N PHE A 150 -28.43 10.63 -10.98
CA PHE A 150 -27.15 9.96 -10.85
C PHE A 150 -26.26 10.24 -12.05
N THR A 151 -24.96 10.37 -11.80
CA THR A 151 -23.93 10.35 -12.83
C THR A 151 -23.05 9.13 -12.64
N ASN A 152 -22.72 8.50 -13.77
CA ASN A 152 -21.72 7.44 -13.83
C ASN A 152 -20.39 8.03 -14.25
N TYR A 153 -19.32 7.66 -13.54
CA TYR A 153 -17.95 8.00 -13.92
C TYR A 153 -17.05 6.78 -13.78
N THR A 154 -15.92 6.81 -14.48
CA THR A 154 -14.89 5.78 -14.34
C THR A 154 -13.81 6.29 -13.42
N GLN A 155 -13.68 5.63 -12.27
CA GLN A 155 -12.55 5.88 -11.38
C GLN A 155 -11.37 5.05 -11.86
N ARG A 156 -10.22 5.68 -12.04
CA ARG A 156 -8.94 5.04 -12.39
C ARG A 156 -7.97 5.16 -11.23
N MET A 157 -7.36 4.04 -10.87
CA MET A 157 -6.22 3.99 -9.96
C MET A 157 -4.97 3.62 -10.74
N ILE A 158 -3.91 4.39 -10.58
CA ILE A 158 -2.61 4.18 -11.22
C ILE A 158 -1.60 3.90 -10.12
N TYR A 159 -0.83 2.82 -10.24
CA TYR A 159 0.36 2.61 -9.40
C TYR A 159 1.61 2.56 -10.29
N VAL A 160 2.65 3.26 -9.85
CA VAL A 160 3.97 3.21 -10.46
C VAL A 160 4.90 2.46 -9.52
N ILE A 161 5.46 1.38 -10.06
CA ILE A 161 6.21 0.39 -9.32
C ILE A 161 7.62 0.33 -9.88
N GLN A 162 8.61 0.56 -9.02
CA GLN A 162 10.00 0.33 -9.35
C GLN A 162 10.33 -1.14 -9.10
N ARG A 163 10.72 -1.85 -10.17
CA ARG A 163 11.27 -3.20 -10.08
C ARG A 163 12.74 -3.09 -9.70
N LYS A 164 13.09 -3.67 -8.55
CA LYS A 164 14.49 -3.87 -8.13
C LYS A 164 14.77 -5.37 -8.09
N LEU A 165 16.06 -5.73 -8.08
CA LEU A 165 16.50 -7.12 -8.08
C LEU A 165 15.82 -7.92 -6.95
N ARG A 166 15.71 -7.32 -5.76
CA ARG A 166 15.18 -7.97 -4.55
C ARG A 166 13.68 -7.76 -4.30
N ALA A 167 13.12 -6.61 -4.65
CA ALA A 167 11.73 -6.26 -4.33
C ALA A 167 11.10 -5.39 -5.43
N ASN A 168 9.77 -5.40 -5.48
CA ASN A 168 9.01 -4.38 -6.19
C ASN A 168 8.56 -3.33 -5.17
N CYS A 169 8.79 -2.05 -5.45
CA CYS A 169 8.37 -0.95 -4.57
C CYS A 169 7.39 -0.06 -5.33
N ALA A 170 6.15 0.03 -4.85
CA ALA A 170 5.27 1.12 -5.27
C ALA A 170 5.79 2.42 -4.64
N PHE A 171 5.96 3.46 -5.45
CA PHE A 171 6.49 4.75 -4.98
C PHE A 171 5.63 5.94 -5.39
N PHE A 172 4.67 5.71 -6.28
CA PHE A 172 3.69 6.71 -6.68
C PHE A 172 2.36 6.02 -6.97
N ASP A 173 1.30 6.64 -6.51
CA ASP A 173 -0.07 6.26 -6.78
C ASP A 173 -0.90 7.50 -7.10
N ASP A 174 -1.83 7.36 -8.05
CA ASP A 174 -2.77 8.41 -8.45
C ASP A 174 -4.18 7.83 -8.58
N MET A 175 -5.16 8.64 -8.19
CA MET A 175 -6.57 8.30 -8.28
C MET A 175 -7.31 9.42 -9.00
N SER A 176 -7.81 9.13 -10.20
CA SER A 176 -8.50 10.10 -11.05
C SER A 176 -9.91 9.64 -11.40
N GLN A 177 -10.80 10.62 -11.62
CA GLN A 177 -12.15 10.42 -12.15
C GLN A 177 -12.15 10.83 -13.63
N ILE A 178 -12.69 9.97 -14.49
CA ILE A 178 -12.70 10.11 -15.95
C ILE A 178 -14.11 9.87 -16.48
#